data_AF-A0A935K136-F1
#
_entry.id   AF-A0A935K136-F1
#
_cell.length_a   1.000
_cell.length_b   1.000
_cell.length_c   1.000
_cell.angle_alpha   90.00
_cell.angle_beta   90.00
_cell.angle_gamma   90.00
#
_symmetry.space_group_name_H-M   'P 1'
#
loop_
_entity.id
_entity.type
_entity.pdbx_description
1 polymer ?
#
loop_
_entity_poly.entity_id
_entity_poly.type
_entity_poly.pdbx_seq_one_letter_code
_entity_poly.pdbx_strand_id
1 'polypeptide(L)'
;MKVVITLILCTIQIGCGANSAIENDARRAAKLFCEASKMVKRAASYSDNTNIMMSTSLSREASDLFEKLSGKYTDAGDARKFLNAYNKAISNCY
;
A
#
# COMPACT_ATOMS: atom_id res chain seq x y z
N MET A 1 42.34 -39.20 8.27
CA MET A 1 40.86 -39.15 8.41
C MET A 1 40.51 -37.74 8.88
N LYS A 2 39.69 -36.91 8.25
CA LYS A 2 38.66 -37.05 7.22
C LYS A 2 38.50 -35.69 6.52
N VAL A 3 38.46 -35.75 5.18
CA VAL A 3 37.54 -35.04 4.27
C VAL A 3 37.47 -33.50 4.31
N VAL A 4 38.06 -32.88 3.28
CA VAL A 4 37.66 -31.58 2.71
C VAL A 4 36.41 -31.81 1.85
N ILE A 5 35.27 -31.20 2.17
CA ILE A 5 34.15 -30.95 1.24
C ILE A 5 33.62 -29.54 1.46
N THR A 6 33.92 -28.69 0.48
CA THR A 6 33.25 -27.41 0.17
C THR A 6 31.75 -27.63 0.00
N LEU A 7 30.93 -26.86 0.72
CA LEU A 7 29.52 -26.65 0.35
C LEU A 7 29.15 -25.19 0.58
N ILE A 8 29.34 -24.43 -0.50
CA ILE A 8 28.61 -23.19 -0.77
C ILE A 8 27.13 -23.55 -0.71
N LEU A 9 26.43 -23.09 0.33
CA LEU A 9 24.98 -22.92 0.26
C LEU A 9 24.68 -21.43 0.36
N CYS A 10 24.76 -20.82 -0.83
CA CYS A 10 24.11 -19.57 -1.17
C CYS A 10 22.60 -19.75 -0.92
N THR A 11 22.12 -19.39 0.28
CA THR A 11 20.68 -19.28 0.53
C THR A 11 20.34 -17.81 0.76
N ILE A 12 20.26 -17.16 -0.40
CA ILE A 12 19.27 -16.14 -0.74
C ILE A 12 19.20 -14.95 0.21
N GLN A 13 20.02 -13.95 -0.13
CA GLN A 13 19.64 -12.56 -0.02
C GLN A 13 18.27 -12.31 -0.69
N ILE A 14 17.16 -12.49 0.04
CA ILE A 14 15.86 -11.90 -0.32
C ILE A 14 15.32 -11.23 0.94
N GLY A 15 15.54 -9.93 1.08
CA GLY A 15 14.96 -9.20 2.21
C GLY A 15 15.01 -7.68 2.09
N CYS A 16 16.01 -7.12 1.41
CA CYS A 16 16.16 -5.67 1.34
C CYS A 16 15.31 -4.96 0.27
N GLY A 17 14.56 -5.69 -0.57
CA GLY A 17 13.72 -5.09 -1.63
C GLY A 17 12.21 -5.32 -1.52
N ALA A 18 11.77 -6.35 -0.80
CA ALA A 18 10.35 -6.69 -0.70
C ALA A 18 9.57 -5.68 0.17
N ASN A 19 10.17 -5.24 1.29
CA ASN A 19 9.55 -4.25 2.17
C ASN A 19 9.35 -2.90 1.47
N SER A 20 10.31 -2.46 0.64
CA SER A 20 10.19 -1.19 -0.07
C SER A 20 9.11 -1.22 -1.17
N ALA A 21 8.91 -2.37 -1.83
CA ALA A 21 7.84 -2.56 -2.79
C ALA A 21 6.46 -2.58 -2.13
N ILE A 22 6.30 -3.33 -1.03
CA ILE A 22 5.06 -3.36 -0.23
C ILE A 22 4.67 -1.97 0.26
N GLU A 23 5.64 -1.23 0.80
CA GLU A 23 5.40 0.14 1.24
C GLU A 23 5.06 1.10 0.08
N ASN A 24 5.65 0.92 -1.10
CA ASN A 24 5.34 1.74 -2.26
C ASN A 24 3.90 1.48 -2.73
N ASP A 25 3.52 0.22 -2.86
CA ASP A 25 2.15 -0.17 -3.21
C ASP A 25 1.15 0.38 -2.19
N ALA A 26 1.44 0.27 -0.90
CA ALA A 26 0.64 0.87 0.17
C ALA A 26 0.52 2.41 0.03
N ARG A 27 1.63 3.11 -0.25
CA ARG A 27 1.63 4.57 -0.48
C ARG A 27 0.80 4.96 -1.70
N ARG A 28 0.81 4.17 -2.77
CA ARG A 28 0.01 4.44 -3.98
C ARG A 28 -1.49 4.34 -3.70
N ALA A 29 -1.93 3.26 -3.03
CA ALA A 29 -3.32 3.12 -2.60
C ALA A 29 -3.74 4.23 -1.64
N ALA A 30 -2.88 4.55 -0.66
CA ALA A 30 -3.14 5.62 0.29
C ALA A 30 -3.28 6.99 -0.40
N LYS A 31 -2.42 7.31 -1.37
CA LYS A 31 -2.46 8.62 -2.06
C LYS A 31 -3.84 8.95 -2.63
N LEU A 32 -4.46 8.01 -3.37
CA LEU A 32 -5.80 8.21 -3.95
C LEU A 32 -6.86 8.41 -2.87
N PHE A 33 -6.80 7.59 -1.82
CA PHE A 33 -7.71 7.72 -0.66
C PHE A 33 -7.59 9.10 0.01
N CYS A 34 -6.37 9.59 0.16
CA CYS A 34 -6.08 10.88 0.76
C CYS A 34 -6.54 12.05 -0.10
N GLU A 35 -6.41 11.94 -1.43
CA GLU A 35 -6.96 12.92 -2.38
C GLU A 35 -8.48 12.96 -2.31
N ALA A 36 -9.15 11.80 -2.29
CA ALA A 36 -10.59 11.70 -2.10
C ALA A 36 -11.04 12.37 -0.78
N SER A 37 -10.36 12.05 0.32
CA SER A 37 -10.65 12.61 1.65
C SER A 37 -10.49 14.14 1.69
N LYS A 38 -9.46 14.68 1.02
CA LYS A 38 -9.27 16.12 0.88
C LYS A 38 -10.38 16.78 0.07
N MET A 39 -10.86 16.13 -0.99
CA MET A 39 -11.98 16.65 -1.78
C MET A 39 -13.28 16.69 -0.99
N VAL A 40 -13.58 15.67 -0.18
CA VAL A 40 -14.74 15.69 0.73
C VAL A 40 -14.65 16.84 1.73
N LYS A 41 -13.48 17.02 2.38
CA LYS A 41 -13.25 18.14 3.31
C LYS A 41 -13.44 19.50 2.64
N ARG A 42 -12.98 19.66 1.39
CA ARG A 42 -13.18 20.88 0.61
C ARG A 42 -14.65 21.07 0.23
N ALA A 43 -15.35 20.02 -0.22
CA ALA A 43 -16.77 20.09 -0.52
C ALA A 43 -17.59 20.56 0.69
N ALA A 44 -17.30 20.00 1.88
CA ALA A 44 -17.93 20.41 3.13
C ALA A 44 -17.61 21.86 3.51
N SER A 45 -16.41 22.35 3.20
CA SER A 45 -15.99 23.72 3.52
C SER A 45 -16.56 24.77 2.57
N TYR A 46 -16.78 24.41 1.30
CA TYR A 46 -17.11 25.37 0.22
C TYR A 46 -18.50 25.17 -0.39
N SER A 47 -19.31 24.22 0.11
CA SER A 47 -20.61 23.83 -0.48
C SER A 47 -20.55 23.50 -1.98
N ASP A 48 -19.39 23.03 -2.45
CA ASP A 48 -19.15 22.69 -3.85
C ASP A 48 -19.41 21.20 -4.08
N ASN A 49 -20.61 20.90 -4.57
CA ASN A 49 -21.08 19.53 -4.85
C ASN A 49 -20.28 18.83 -5.97
N THR A 50 -19.54 19.57 -6.80
CA THR A 50 -18.70 19.00 -7.87
C THR A 50 -17.56 18.18 -7.28
N ASN A 51 -17.01 18.63 -6.15
CA ASN A 51 -15.96 17.93 -5.42
C ASN A 51 -16.47 16.64 -4.77
N ILE A 52 -17.78 16.49 -4.51
CA ILE A 52 -18.37 15.27 -3.96
C ILE A 52 -18.35 14.15 -5.01
N MET A 53 -18.77 14.44 -6.24
CA MET A 53 -18.75 13.44 -7.32
C MET A 53 -17.33 12.96 -7.62
N MET A 54 -16.37 13.89 -7.71
CA MET A 54 -14.96 13.55 -7.91
C MET A 54 -14.39 12.75 -6.73
N SER A 55 -14.73 13.10 -5.49
CA SER A 55 -14.29 12.35 -4.31
C SER A 55 -14.83 10.91 -4.30
N THR A 56 -16.05 10.69 -4.80
CA THR A 56 -16.66 9.36 -4.91
C THR A 56 -15.93 8.52 -5.94
N SER A 57 -15.60 9.10 -7.10
CA SER A 57 -14.79 8.41 -8.14
C SER A 57 -13.43 8.02 -7.59
N LEU A 58 -12.71 8.95 -6.97
CA LEU A 58 -11.39 8.69 -6.39
C LEU A 58 -11.44 7.66 -5.25
N SER A 59 -12.50 7.66 -4.44
CA SER A 59 -12.66 6.65 -3.38
C SER A 59 -12.85 5.25 -3.96
N ARG A 60 -13.57 5.12 -5.09
CA ARG A 60 -13.70 3.85 -5.81
C ARG A 60 -12.36 3.43 -6.40
N GLU A 61 -11.65 4.31 -7.09
CA GLU A 61 -10.32 4.02 -7.65
C GLU A 61 -9.32 3.62 -6.55
N ALA A 62 -9.36 4.27 -5.39
CA ALA A 62 -8.54 3.92 -4.24
C ALA A 62 -8.88 2.51 -3.71
N SER A 63 -10.16 2.15 -3.66
CA SER A 63 -10.63 0.84 -3.21
C SER A 63 -10.23 -0.26 -4.20
N ASP A 64 -10.48 -0.05 -5.49
CA ASP A 64 -10.08 -0.99 -6.56
C ASP A 64 -8.57 -1.19 -6.58
N LEU A 65 -7.79 -0.11 -6.42
CA LEU A 65 -6.33 -0.19 -6.36
C LEU A 65 -5.87 -0.93 -5.09
N PHE A 66 -6.51 -0.67 -3.95
CA PHE A 66 -6.20 -1.38 -2.71
C PHE A 66 -6.48 -2.88 -2.83
N GLU A 67 -7.64 -3.29 -3.37
CA GLU A 67 -7.98 -4.69 -3.59
C GLU A 67 -6.99 -5.36 -4.55
N LYS A 68 -6.67 -4.70 -5.66
CA LYS A 68 -5.69 -5.19 -6.62
C LYS A 68 -4.31 -5.37 -6.01
N LEU A 69 -3.85 -4.41 -5.19
CA LEU A 69 -2.52 -4.46 -4.59
C LEU A 69 -2.47 -5.43 -3.40
N SER A 70 -3.48 -5.45 -2.54
CA SER A 70 -3.57 -6.42 -1.43
C SER A 70 -3.63 -7.86 -1.94
N GLY A 71 -4.36 -8.11 -3.04
CA GLY A 71 -4.43 -9.42 -3.70
C GLY A 71 -3.10 -9.93 -4.26
N LYS A 72 -2.07 -9.07 -4.39
CA LYS A 72 -0.71 -9.51 -4.77
C LYS A 72 0.00 -10.26 -3.64
N TYR A 73 -0.40 -10.06 -2.39
CA TYR A 73 0.26 -10.61 -1.22
C TYR A 73 -0.56 -11.78 -0.67
N THR A 74 -0.28 -12.98 -1.18
CA THR A 74 -0.93 -14.22 -0.72
C THR A 74 -0.33 -14.76 0.58
N ASP A 75 0.91 -14.36 0.90
CA ASP A 75 1.53 -14.62 2.20
C ASP A 75 0.92 -13.73 3.29
N ALA A 76 0.54 -14.33 4.42
CA ALA A 76 -0.08 -13.62 5.53
C ALA A 76 0.84 -12.57 6.16
N GLY A 77 2.16 -12.80 6.14
CA GLY A 77 3.16 -11.86 6.64
C GLY A 77 3.20 -10.60 5.78
N ASP A 78 3.30 -10.76 4.46
CA ASP A 78 3.35 -9.65 3.51
C ASP A 78 2.01 -8.91 3.39
N ALA A 79 0.89 -9.63 3.44
CA ALA A 79 -0.45 -9.01 3.51
C ALA A 79 -0.58 -8.11 4.74
N ARG A 80 -0.11 -8.57 5.90
CA ARG A 80 -0.10 -7.77 7.13
C ARG A 80 0.83 -6.57 7.03
N LYS A 81 2.00 -6.71 6.40
CA LYS A 81 2.92 -5.57 6.17
C LYS A 81 2.29 -4.53 5.25
N PHE A 82 1.64 -4.94 4.17
CA PHE A 82 0.92 -4.06 3.27
C PHE A 82 -0.16 -3.27 4.01
N LEU A 83 -1.01 -3.98 4.77
CA LEU A 83 -2.08 -3.35 5.55
C LEU A 83 -1.53 -2.36 6.58
N ASN A 84 -0.46 -2.70 7.30
CA ASN A 84 0.17 -1.81 8.26
C ASN A 84 0.77 -0.57 7.58
N ALA A 85 1.48 -0.75 6.47
CA ALA A 85 2.03 0.35 5.69
C ALA A 85 0.94 1.27 5.13
N TYR A 86 -0.17 0.69 4.66
CA TYR A 86 -1.33 1.42 4.16
C TYR A 86 -1.97 2.25 5.27
N ASN A 87 -2.28 1.63 6.41
CA ASN A 87 -2.87 2.31 7.57
C ASN A 87 -1.97 3.45 8.07
N LYS A 88 -0.66 3.22 8.14
CA LYS A 88 0.31 4.27 8.48
C LYS A 88 0.29 5.42 7.46
N ALA A 89 0.21 5.11 6.17
CA ALA A 89 0.17 6.13 5.13
C ALA A 89 -1.11 6.98 5.17
N ILE A 90 -2.29 6.36 5.36
CA ILE A 90 -3.57 7.09 5.44
C ILE A 90 -3.77 7.84 6.76
N SER A 91 -3.06 7.47 7.83
CA SER A 91 -3.13 8.19 9.11
C SER A 91 -2.74 9.68 8.99
N ASN A 92 -1.93 10.03 7.99
CA ASN A 92 -1.51 11.40 7.71
C ASN A 92 -2.49 12.18 6.83
N CYS A 93 -3.64 11.59 6.49
CA CYS A 93 -4.60 12.17 5.55
C CYS A 93 -5.82 12.80 6.23
N TYR A 94 -5.95 12.53 7.53
CA TYR A 94 -6.96 13.09 8.40
C TYR A 94 -6.44 14.33 9.12
#